data_AF-A0A7V8W947-F1
#
_entry.id   AF-A0A7V8W947-F1
#
_cell.length_a   1.000
_cell.length_b   1.000
_cell.length_c   1.000
_cell.angle_alpha   90.00
_cell.angle_beta   90.00
_cell.angle_gamma   90.00
#
_symmetry.space_group_name_H-M   'P 1'
#
loop_
_entity.id
_entity.type
_entity.pdbx_description
1 polymer ?
#
loop_
_entity_poly.entity_id
_entity_poly.type
_entity_poly.pdbx_seq_one_letter_code
_entity_poly.pdbx_strand_id
1 'polypeptide(L)' 'MRRRQSGVLPFYEALEDPAARGRMRHALTIDGDHPSVAGYRRLGALVARALDGSR' A
#
# COMPACT_ATOMS: atom_id res chain seq x y z
N MET A 1 0.29 -19.85 -24.84
CA MET A 1 -0.33 -19.10 -23.72
C MET A 1 0.51 -17.83 -23.48
N ARG A 2 -0.02 -16.62 -23.70
CA ARG A 2 0.76 -15.38 -23.61
C ARG A 2 0.67 -14.85 -22.17
N ARG A 3 1.77 -14.91 -21.41
CA ARG A 3 1.82 -14.39 -20.02
C ARG A 3 1.77 -12.87 -20.08
N ARG A 4 0.70 -12.26 -19.55
CA ARG A 4 0.69 -10.81 -19.30
C ARG A 4 1.53 -10.55 -18.04
N GLN A 5 2.46 -9.62 -18.13
CA GLN A 5 3.22 -9.15 -16.98
C GLN A 5 2.37 -8.08 -16.29
N SER A 6 1.96 -8.33 -15.05
CA SER A 6 1.22 -7.38 -14.22
C SER A 6 2.16 -6.75 -13.22
N GLY A 7 2.11 -5.43 -13.06
CA GLY A 7 2.83 -4.73 -12.00
C GLY A 7 2.24 -5.07 -10.64
N VAL A 8 3.11 -5.22 -9.63
CA VAL A 8 2.72 -5.41 -8.23
C VAL A 8 3.20 -4.19 -7.45
N LEU A 9 2.36 -3.69 -6.55
CA LEU A 9 2.68 -2.54 -5.69
C LEU A 9 2.90 -2.98 -4.24
N PRO A 10 3.87 -2.37 -3.52
CA PRO A 10 4.22 -2.77 -2.16
C PRO A 10 3.26 -2.17 -1.11
N PHE A 11 1.98 -2.57 -1.15
CA PHE A 11 0.96 -2.02 -0.23
C PHE A 11 1.24 -2.34 1.23
N TYR A 12 1.77 -3.53 1.49
CA TYR A 12 2.15 -3.97 2.82
C TYR A 12 3.19 -3.02 3.44
N GLU A 13 4.33 -2.82 2.76
CA GLU A 13 5.40 -1.93 3.22
C GLU A 13 4.91 -0.48 3.35
N ALA A 14 3.99 -0.06 2.47
CA ALA A 14 3.44 1.28 2.53
C ALA A 14 2.67 1.55 3.83
N LEU A 15 2.06 0.55 4.47
CA LEU A 15 1.29 0.71 5.69
C LEU A 15 2.02 0.23 6.96
N GLU A 16 3.07 -0.58 6.80
CA GLU A 16 3.82 -1.19 7.90
C GLU A 16 4.43 -0.13 8.84
N ASP A 17 4.40 -0.45 10.13
CA ASP A 17 5.17 0.22 11.16
C ASP A 17 6.60 -0.34 11.19
N PRO A 18 7.63 0.48 10.86
CA PRO A 18 9.01 0.03 10.89
C PRO A 18 9.49 -0.41 12.28
N ALA A 19 8.89 0.14 13.35
CA ALA A 19 9.19 -0.24 14.72
C ALA A 19 8.48 -1.54 15.14
N ALA A 20 7.54 -2.04 14.34
CA ALA A 20 6.73 -3.21 14.62
C ALA A 20 6.39 -3.98 13.34
N ARG A 21 7.41 -4.62 12.75
CA ARG A 21 7.25 -5.44 11.54
C ARG A 21 6.10 -6.45 11.70
N GLY A 22 5.30 -6.60 10.66
CA GLY A 22 4.07 -7.40 10.71
C GLY A 22 2.82 -6.59 11.04
N ARG A 23 2.95 -5.35 11.52
CA ARG A 23 1.81 -4.52 11.95
C ARG A 23 1.73 -3.24 11.15
N MET A 24 0.51 -2.82 10.83
CA MET A 24 0.29 -1.49 10.30
C MET A 24 0.54 -0.43 11.37
N ARG A 25 0.97 0.75 10.94
CA ARG A 25 1.06 1.92 11.82
C ARG A 25 -0.32 2.23 12.38
N HIS A 26 -0.40 2.49 13.69
CA HIS A 26 -1.67 2.75 14.38
C HIS A 26 -2.50 3.87 13.72
N ALA A 27 -1.87 4.92 13.20
CA ALA A 27 -2.58 6.01 12.51
C ALA A 27 -3.17 5.62 11.13
N LEU A 28 -2.73 4.50 10.56
CA LEU A 28 -3.08 4.04 9.22
C LEU A 28 -4.04 2.85 9.22
N THR A 29 -4.49 2.38 10.39
CA THR A 29 -5.43 1.26 10.52
C THR A 29 -6.54 1.62 11.50
N ILE A 30 -7.71 0.97 11.34
CA ILE A 30 -8.83 1.12 12.29
C ILE A 30 -8.82 0.03 13.37
N ASP A 31 -8.26 -1.14 13.08
CA ASP A 31 -8.36 -2.34 13.93
C ASP A 31 -7.12 -3.25 13.87
N GLY A 32 -6.09 -2.86 13.12
CA GLY A 32 -4.88 -3.66 12.91
C GLY A 32 -4.87 -4.48 11.61
N ASP A 33 -6.00 -4.59 10.91
CA ASP A 33 -6.15 -5.37 9.65
C ASP A 33 -6.68 -4.53 8.48
N HIS A 34 -7.63 -3.63 8.76
CA HIS A 34 -8.22 -2.73 7.79
C HIS A 34 -7.53 -1.35 7.80
N PRO A 35 -7.17 -0.78 6.63
CA PRO A 35 -6.65 0.58 6.58
C PRO A 35 -7.69 1.61 7.05
N SER A 36 -7.21 2.65 7.74
CA SER A 36 -8.01 3.85 8.00
C SER A 36 -8.18 4.69 6.74
N VAL A 37 -8.97 5.76 6.81
CA VAL A 37 -9.06 6.75 5.71
C VAL A 37 -7.67 7.29 5.33
N ALA A 38 -6.81 7.55 6.32
CA ALA A 38 -5.42 7.97 6.07
C ALA A 38 -4.60 6.86 5.40
N GLY A 39 -4.79 5.60 5.81
CA GLY A 39 -4.21 4.43 5.16
C GLY A 39 -4.60 4.32 3.69
N TYR A 40 -5.89 4.41 3.37
CA TYR A 40 -6.37 4.36 1.99
C TYR A 40 -5.86 5.53 1.14
N ARG A 41 -5.79 6.75 1.69
CA ARG A 41 -5.17 7.88 0.97
C ARG A 41 -3.71 7.61 0.63
N ARG A 42 -2.96 6.98 1.53
CA ARG A 42 -1.56 6.60 1.30
C ARG A 42 -1.42 5.55 0.20
N LEU A 43 -2.27 4.53 0.19
CA LEU A 43 -2.30 3.53 -0.88
C LEU A 43 -2.69 4.15 -2.22
N GLY A 44 -3.71 5.00 -2.26
CA GLY A 44 -4.13 5.70 -3.47
C GLY A 44 -3.01 6.55 -4.07
N ALA A 45 -2.26 7.28 -3.23
CA ALA A 45 -1.10 8.05 -3.67
C ALA A 45 0.02 7.15 -4.24
N LEU A 46 0.22 5.95 -3.69
CA LEU A 46 1.18 4.99 -4.23
C LEU A 46 0.77 4.50 -5.63
N VAL A 47 -0.52 4.20 -5.82
CA VAL A 47 -1.06 3.81 -7.13
C VAL A 47 -0.89 4.93 -8.14
N ALA A 48 -1.26 6.16 -7.79
CA ALA A 48 -1.14 7.31 -8.68
C ALA A 48 0.30 7.49 -9.18
N ARG A 49 1.28 7.48 -8.27
CA ARG A 49 2.72 7.57 -8.64
C ARG A 49 3.16 6.45 -9.56
N ALA A 50 2.70 5.22 -9.32
CA ALA A 50 3.07 4.08 -10.16
C ALA A 50 2.51 4.21 -11.57
N LEU A 51 1.30 4.75 -11.72
CA LEU A 51 0.67 5.00 -13.02
C LEU A 51 1.36 6.16 -13.76
N ASP A 52 1.75 7.22 -13.06
CA ASP A 52 2.47 8.36 -13.63
C ASP A 52 3.86 7.96 -14.16
N GLY A 53 4.57 7.08 -13.44
CA GLY A 53 5.86 6.53 -13.87
C GLY A 53 5.78 5.39 -14.89
N SER A 54 4.56 4.95 -15.26
CA SER A 54 4.30 3.92 -16.27
C SER A 54 3.89 4.49 -17.64
N ARG A 55 3.85 5.83 -17.77
CA ARG A 55 3.67 6.56 -19.03
C ARG A 55 5.01 6.90 -19.66
#